data_AF-A0A8R7K395-F1
#
_entry.id   AF-A0A8R7K395-F1
#
_cell.length_a   1.000
_cell.length_b   1.000
_cell.length_c   1.000
_cell.angle_alpha   90.00
_cell.angle_beta   90.00
_cell.angle_gamma   90.00
#
_symmetry.space_group_name_H-M   'P 1'
#
loop_
_entity.id
_entity.type
_entity.pdbx_description
1 polymer ?
#
loop_
_entity_poly.entity_id
_entity_poly.type
_entity_poly.pdbx_seq_one_letter_code
_entity_poly.pdbx_strand_id
1 'polypeptide(L)'
;MIDAWTDKKRRSIMNLCVHCKLGTAFLESKEASAYAHTSLYIFNYVVECIEKIGAENVVQVVTDNASNNMGAKEMLKGKWPKIFWSSCATHT
;
A
#
# COMPACT_ATOMS: atom_id res chain seq x y z
N MET A 1 4.71 3.58 -2.10
CA MET A 1 3.40 4.24 -1.96
C MET A 1 2.36 3.32 -2.54
N ILE A 2 1.29 3.08 -1.79
CA ILE A 2 0.11 2.35 -2.23
C ILE A 2 -1.03 3.34 -2.32
N ASP A 3 -1.69 3.38 -3.46
CA ASP A 3 -2.85 4.22 -3.71
C ASP A 3 -4.01 3.36 -4.19
N ALA A 4 -5.19 3.56 -3.63
CA ALA A 4 -6.38 2.78 -3.97
C ALA A 4 -7.53 3.73 -4.26
N TRP A 5 -8.19 3.54 -5.40
CA TRP A 5 -9.33 4.35 -5.77
C TRP A 5 -10.44 3.49 -6.39
N THR A 6 -11.67 3.91 -6.16
CA THR A 6 -12.87 3.29 -6.73
C THR A 6 -13.62 4.32 -7.55
N ASP A 7 -13.98 3.95 -8.78
CA ASP A 7 -14.73 4.81 -9.68
C ASP A 7 -16.25 4.77 -9.40
N LYS A 8 -17.02 5.64 -10.07
CA LYS A 8 -18.48 5.68 -9.92
C LYS A 8 -19.21 4.41 -10.40
N LYS A 9 -18.54 3.56 -11.19
CA LYS A 9 -19.05 2.26 -11.65
C LYS A 9 -18.62 1.11 -10.72
N ARG A 10 -18.08 1.44 -9.55
CA ARG A 10 -17.56 0.48 -8.55
C ARG A 10 -16.38 -0.35 -9.08
N ARG A 11 -15.66 0.17 -10.07
CA ARG A 11 -14.38 -0.40 -10.48
C ARG A 11 -13.31 0.09 -9.55
N SER A 12 -12.48 -0.83 -9.06
CA SER A 12 -11.50 -0.55 -8.05
C SER A 12 -10.11 -0.95 -8.52
N ILE A 13 -9.14 -0.08 -8.28
CA ILE A 13 -7.74 -0.30 -8.68
C ILE A 13 -6.84 0.07 -7.50
N MET A 14 -5.83 -0.76 -7.28
CA MET A 14 -4.74 -0.47 -6.35
C MET A 14 -3.43 -0.32 -7.11
N ASN A 15 -2.78 0.82 -6.97
CA ASN A 15 -1.53 1.17 -7.61
C ASN A 15 -0.38 1.09 -6.62
N LEU A 16 0.76 0.60 -7.11
CA LEU A 16 2.02 0.59 -6.38
C LEU A 16 3.04 1.45 -7.11
N CYS A 17 3.57 2.44 -6.39
CA CYS A 17 4.68 3.26 -6.83
C CYS A 17 5.85 3.13 -5.86
N VAL A 18 7.05 2.97 -6.38
CA VAL A 18 8.30 2.93 -5.61
C VAL A 18 9.04 4.25 -5.77
N HIS A 19 9.68 4.69 -4.69
CA HIS A 19 10.48 5.91 -4.69
C HIS A 19 11.87 5.58 -4.13
N CYS A 20 12.92 6.02 -4.82
CA CYS A 20 14.29 5.92 -4.36
C CYS A 20 15.07 7.18 -4.74
N LYS A 21 16.38 7.22 -4.43
CA LYS A 21 17.25 8.37 -4.74
C LYS A 21 17.31 8.74 -6.23
N LEU A 22 16.97 7.81 -7.13
CA LEU A 22 16.97 8.02 -8.58
C LEU A 22 15.64 8.59 -9.09
N GLY A 23 14.60 8.61 -8.26
CA GLY A 23 13.28 9.10 -8.62
C GLY A 23 12.16 8.13 -8.25
N THR A 24 11.00 8.33 -8.87
CA THR A 24 9.80 7.54 -8.68
C THR A 24 9.55 6.66 -9.89
N ALA A 25 9.18 5.39 -9.67
CA ALA A 25 8.74 4.49 -10.71
C ALA A 25 7.39 3.87 -10.31
N PHE A 26 6.51 3.74 -11.30
CA PHE A 26 5.32 2.90 -11.18
C PHE A 26 5.77 1.44 -11.29
N LEU A 27 5.35 0.59 -10.34
CA LEU A 27 5.73 -0.82 -10.34
C LEU A 27 4.63 -1.69 -10.93
N GLU A 28 3.43 -1.63 -10.36
CA GLU A 28 2.29 -2.41 -10.83
C GLU A 28 0.95 -1.77 -10.43
N SER A 29 -0.10 -2.21 -11.11
CA SER A 29 -1.49 -1.88 -10.79
C SER A 29 -2.30 -3.17 -10.77
N LYS A 30 -3.18 -3.29 -9.78
CA LYS A 30 -4.02 -4.47 -9.55
C LYS A 30 -5.48 -4.07 -9.64
N GLU A 31 -6.19 -4.73 -10.54
CA GLU A 31 -7.66 -4.69 -10.58
C GLU A 31 -8.18 -5.36 -9.30
N ALA A 32 -9.00 -4.65 -8.55
CA ALA A 32 -9.49 -5.05 -7.24
C ALA A 32 -11.01 -4.94 -7.12
N SER A 33 -11.76 -4.81 -8.22
CA SER A 33 -13.22 -4.60 -8.17
C SER A 33 -13.97 -5.78 -7.56
N ALA A 34 -13.43 -6.99 -7.71
CA ALA A 34 -14.01 -8.20 -7.16
C ALA A 34 -13.80 -8.36 -5.64
N TYR A 35 -12.96 -7.53 -5.02
CA TYR A 35 -12.53 -7.69 -3.64
C TYR A 35 -12.95 -6.51 -2.78
N ALA A 36 -13.47 -6.79 -1.59
CA ALA A 36 -13.57 -5.78 -0.57
C ALA A 36 -12.17 -5.36 -0.13
N HIS A 37 -11.91 -4.06 -0.10
CA HIS A 37 -10.65 -3.46 0.34
C HIS A 37 -10.49 -3.54 1.88
N THR A 38 -10.59 -4.74 2.44
CA THR A 38 -10.39 -4.99 3.88
C THR A 38 -8.94 -4.75 4.27
N SER A 39 -8.71 -4.48 5.56
CA SER A 39 -7.35 -4.35 6.11
C SER A 39 -6.46 -5.56 5.77
N LEU A 40 -7.01 -6.77 5.80
CA LEU A 40 -6.27 -8.00 5.49
C LEU A 40 -5.90 -8.08 4.00
N TYR A 41 -6.81 -7.69 3.10
CA TYR A 41 -6.54 -7.70 1.67
C TYR A 41 -5.43 -6.72 1.31
N ILE A 42 -5.50 -5.50 1.85
CA ILE A 42 -4.47 -4.48 1.67
C ILE A 42 -3.15 -4.96 2.27
N PHE A 43 -3.16 -5.48 3.51
CA PHE A 43 -1.99 -6.06 4.17
C PHE A 43 -1.29 -7.08 3.27
N ASN A 44 -2.02 -8.06 2.74
CA ASN A 44 -1.45 -9.11 1.88
C ASN A 44 -0.86 -8.52 0.59
N TYR A 45 -1.51 -7.53 -0.01
CA TYR A 45 -1.00 -6.86 -1.21
C TYR A 45 0.32 -6.12 -0.93
N VAL A 46 0.42 -5.40 0.19
CA VAL A 46 1.66 -4.72 0.58
C VAL A 46 2.76 -5.72 0.95
N VAL A 47 2.40 -6.84 1.58
CA VAL A 47 3.34 -7.92 1.88
C VAL A 47 3.96 -8.47 0.60
N GLU A 48 3.14 -8.80 -0.39
CA GLU A 48 3.59 -9.30 -1.69
C GLU A 48 4.56 -8.31 -2.36
N CYS A 49 4.24 -7.02 -2.33
CA CYS A 49 5.12 -5.95 -2.80
C CYS A 49 6.48 -5.93 -2.07
N ILE A 50 6.47 -5.97 -0.74
CA ILE A 50 7.70 -5.90 0.06
C ILE A 50 8.55 -7.15 -0.17
N GLU A 51 7.93 -8.32 -0.29
CA GLU A 51 8.64 -9.57 -0.59
C GLU A 51 9.25 -9.56 -2.01
N LYS A 52 8.56 -8.97 -3.00
CA LYS A 52 9.13 -8.74 -4.35
C LYS A 52 10.35 -7.80 -4.36
N ILE A 53 10.32 -6.75 -3.54
CA ILE A 53 11.40 -5.74 -3.46
C ILE A 53 12.56 -6.19 -2.55
N GLY A 54 12.27 -7.05 -1.58
CA GLY A 54 13.15 -7.36 -0.45
C GLY A 54 12.94 -6.36 0.70
N ALA A 55 12.58 -6.86 1.88
CA ALA A 55 12.25 -6.03 3.04
C ALA A 55 13.43 -5.14 3.50
N GLU A 56 14.65 -5.59 3.27
CA GLU A 56 15.89 -4.85 3.51
C GLU A 56 16.06 -3.61 2.61
N ASN A 57 15.38 -3.59 1.46
CA ASN A 57 15.41 -2.48 0.51
C ASN A 57 14.25 -1.48 0.72
N VAL A 58 13.35 -1.75 1.67
CA VAL A 58 12.17 -0.92 1.96
C VAL A 58 12.39 -0.13 3.24
N VAL A 59 12.48 1.19 3.11
CA VAL A 59 12.61 2.09 4.26
C VAL A 59 11.23 2.55 4.76
N GLN A 60 10.29 2.79 3.85
CA GLN A 60 9.01 3.39 4.19
C GLN A 60 7.89 2.90 3.27
N VAL A 61 6.70 2.73 3.82
CA VAL A 61 5.45 2.60 3.07
C VAL A 61 4.51 3.75 3.42
N VAL A 62 3.87 4.27 2.38
CA VAL A 62 2.91 5.37 2.47
C VAL A 62 1.58 4.89 1.90
N THR A 63 0.50 5.05 2.67
CA THR A 63 -0.90 4.75 2.30
C THR A 63 -1.79 5.94 2.69
N ASP A 64 -3.02 6.04 2.19
CA ASP A 64 -3.98 7.01 2.73
C ASP A 64 -4.45 6.67 4.17
N ASN A 65 -5.31 7.52 4.73
CA ASN A 65 -5.84 7.44 6.09
C ASN A 65 -7.16 6.64 6.23
N ALA A 66 -7.64 5.98 5.17
CA ALA A 66 -8.84 5.17 5.25
C ALA A 66 -8.71 4.09 6.33
N SER A 67 -9.82 3.77 6.99
CA SER A 67 -9.83 2.84 8.14
C SER A 67 -9.20 1.48 7.83
N ASN A 68 -9.42 0.94 6.62
CA ASN A 68 -8.83 -0.32 6.20
C ASN A 68 -7.30 -0.22 5.98
N ASN A 69 -6.81 0.91 5.46
CA ASN A 69 -5.37 1.17 5.35
C ASN A 69 -4.72 1.27 6.74
N MET A 70 -5.40 1.92 7.70
CA MET A 70 -4.93 2.00 9.08
C MET A 70 -4.87 0.62 9.75
N GLY A 71 -5.86 -0.25 9.53
CA GLY A 71 -5.81 -1.63 10.01
C GLY A 71 -4.65 -2.43 9.39
N ALA A 72 -4.43 -2.29 8.08
CA ALA A 72 -3.31 -2.95 7.38
C ALA A 72 -1.96 -2.47 7.93
N LYS A 73 -1.83 -1.16 8.18
CA LYS A 73 -0.64 -0.53 8.77
C LYS A 73 -0.28 -1.14 10.13
N GLU A 74 -1.24 -1.37 11.01
CA GLU A 74 -0.96 -1.99 12.32
C GLU A 74 -0.46 -3.45 12.17
N MET A 75 -1.04 -4.21 11.24
CA MET A 75 -0.55 -5.57 10.93
C MET A 75 0.88 -5.56 10.36
N LEU A 76 1.18 -4.61 9.48
CA LEU A 76 2.49 -4.47 8.84
C LEU A 76 3.58 -4.02 9.81
N LYS A 77 3.27 -3.12 10.74
CA LYS A 77 4.18 -2.75 11.85
C LYS A 77 4.58 -3.96 12.68
N GLY A 78 3.63 -4.88 12.92
CA GLY A 78 3.91 -6.15 13.61
C GLY A 78 4.86 -7.07 12.84
N LYS A 79 4.68 -7.19 11.52
CA LYS A 79 5.53 -8.04 10.67
C LYS A 79 6.93 -7.46 10.43
N TRP A 80 7.02 -6.14 10.23
CA TRP A 80 8.28 -5.44 9.92
C TRP A 80 8.45 -4.17 10.77
N PRO A 81 8.93 -4.31 12.02
CA PRO A 81 9.07 -3.19 12.95
C PRO A 81 10.14 -2.16 12.54
N LYS A 82 11.01 -2.50 11.57
CA LYS A 82 12.08 -1.62 11.06
C LYS A 82 11.65 -0.76 9.87
N ILE A 83 10.48 -1.01 9.28
CA ILE A 83 9.94 -0.22 8.17
C ILE A 83 9.09 0.92 8.73
N PHE A 84 9.25 2.13 8.20
CA PHE A 84 8.41 3.27 8.58
C PHE A 84 7.05 3.23 7.89
N TRP A 85 6.01 3.61 8.62
CA TRP A 85 4.63 3.58 8.13
C TRP A 85 3.97 4.94 8.29
N SER A 86 3.74 5.62 7.18
CA SER A 86 3.23 6.99 7.16
C SER A 86 1.91 7.09 6.40
N SER A 87 1.04 7.97 6.87
CA SER A 87 -0.18 8.31 6.16
C SER A 87 0.10 9.37 5.10
N CYS A 88 -0.67 9.35 4.01
CA CYS A 88 -0.58 10.33 2.94
C CYS A 88 -1.07 11.70 3.44
N ALA A 89 -0.24 12.73 3.31
CA ALA A 89 -0.57 14.09 3.75
C ALA A 89 -1.78 14.69 3.03
N THR A 90 -2.06 14.25 1.81
CA THR A 90 -3.20 14.71 1.00
C THR A 90 -4.55 14.21 1.52
N HIS A 91 -4.56 13.16 2.34
CA HIS A 91 -5.77 12.55 2.89
C HIS A 91 -5.80 12.79 4.40
N THR A 92 -6.32 13.95 4.81
CA THR A 92 -6.47 14.35 6.22
C THR A 92 -7.76 13.83 6.81
#